data_AF-A0A2D8N1Y7-F1
#
_entry.id   AF-A0A2D8N1Y7-F1
#
_cell.length_a   1.000
_cell.length_b   1.000
_cell.length_c   1.000
_cell.angle_alpha   90.00
_cell.angle_beta   90.00
_cell.angle_gamma   90.00
#
_symmetry.space_group_name_H-M   'P 1'
#
loop_
_entity.id
_entity.type
_entity.pdbx_description
1 polymer ?
#
loop_
_entity_poly.entity_id
_entity_poly.type
_entity_poly.pdbx_seq_one_letter_code
_entity_poly.pdbx_strand_id
1 'polypeptide(L)'
;MVRTLRPFIAASWYGHRDDRDIPDPIREVWRQKFKDRRAKNKQSNVDLAVLDSSGKLVHWFDGFRRIKPQGFRGGQKRESLGDYTVRELQIALLGIDLKEIREKKHPLVLPDLEKPGIRVFVQLLDDRMKAYRAPVVEAIALEKADWKPLEYPRKKRAVDASVLKKWLSQVYPPGVMERTSQQTKLVYQISKVEGALTFEPAGSNEETRFALLSGKIKLTDEGPGDFSYEGKLELVLTYGRTQSKMLSLKGVFDGIYPRYSRVQERVRKIPLRAAFESLPVVDEDPSRDNRKI
;
A
#
# COMPACT_ATOMS: atom_id res chain seq x y z
N MET A 1 20.09 21.92 -2.80
CA MET A 1 20.50 20.72 -2.05
C MET A 1 19.54 19.54 -2.25
N VAL A 2 18.23 19.69 -2.02
CA VAL A 2 17.24 18.61 -2.25
C VAL A 2 17.20 18.08 -3.70
N ARG A 3 17.44 18.95 -4.70
CA ARG A 3 17.54 18.55 -6.12
C ARG A 3 18.67 17.55 -6.39
N THR A 4 19.81 17.69 -5.71
CA THR A 4 20.98 16.81 -5.89
C THR A 4 20.71 15.39 -5.37
N LEU A 5 19.70 15.24 -4.49
CA LEU A 5 19.34 13.96 -3.89
C LEU A 5 18.24 13.18 -4.62
N ARG A 6 17.63 13.77 -5.67
CA ARG A 6 16.65 13.10 -6.55
C ARG A 6 17.03 11.70 -7.08
N PRO A 7 18.29 11.40 -7.39
CA PRO A 7 18.68 10.12 -7.96
C PRO A 7 19.00 9.04 -6.92
N PHE A 8 18.97 9.37 -5.62
CA PHE A 8 19.13 8.35 -4.58
C PHE A 8 17.80 7.65 -4.32
N ILE A 9 17.83 6.33 -4.35
CA ILE A 9 16.73 5.50 -3.89
C ILE A 9 16.78 5.48 -2.37
N ALA A 10 15.87 6.21 -1.72
CA ALA A 10 15.63 6.03 -0.30
C ALA A 10 14.81 4.73 -0.12
N ALA A 11 15.47 3.66 0.31
CA ALA A 11 14.80 2.43 0.69
C ALA A 11 14.50 2.47 2.20
N SER A 12 13.22 2.39 2.56
CA SER A 12 12.80 2.14 3.94
C SER A 12 12.36 0.68 4.06
N TRP A 13 12.92 -0.03 5.03
CA TRP A 13 12.46 -1.38 5.37
C TRP A 13 11.72 -1.37 6.69
N TYR A 14 10.55 -2.00 6.70
CA TYR A 14 9.74 -2.18 7.90
C TYR A 14 9.54 -3.69 8.10
N GLY A 15 10.24 -4.28 9.06
CA GLY A 15 10.23 -5.72 9.26
C GLY A 15 11.11 -6.17 10.44
N HIS A 16 11.21 -7.48 10.65
CA HIS A 16 12.08 -8.07 11.68
C HIS A 16 13.49 -8.26 11.14
N ARG A 17 14.51 -8.20 12.02
CA ARG A 17 15.92 -8.48 11.65
C ARG A 17 16.23 -9.87 11.13
N ASP A 18 15.31 -10.79 11.38
CA ASP A 18 15.40 -12.19 10.98
C ASP A 18 14.43 -12.48 9.83
N ASP A 19 13.88 -11.42 9.21
CA ASP A 19 13.11 -11.53 7.98
C ASP A 19 14.01 -12.09 6.87
N ARG A 20 13.51 -13.12 6.16
CA ARG A 20 14.25 -13.81 5.11
C ARG A 20 14.41 -12.94 3.86
N ASP A 21 13.44 -12.06 3.62
CA ASP A 21 13.35 -11.24 2.41
C ASP A 21 14.01 -9.87 2.58
N ILE A 22 14.71 -9.65 3.70
CA ILE A 22 15.42 -8.41 3.95
C ILE A 22 16.49 -8.15 2.87
N PRO A 23 16.48 -6.99 2.20
CA PRO A 23 17.51 -6.64 1.24
C PRO A 23 18.90 -6.57 1.88
N ASP A 24 19.93 -7.03 1.17
CA ASP A 24 21.30 -7.08 1.69
C ASP A 24 21.83 -5.75 2.25
N PRO A 25 21.56 -4.56 1.64
CA PRO A 25 21.99 -3.30 2.22
C PRO A 25 21.38 -3.03 3.62
N ILE A 26 20.12 -3.42 3.84
CA ILE A 26 19.44 -3.25 5.13
C ILE A 26 20.00 -4.26 6.16
N ARG A 27 20.28 -5.49 5.73
CA ARG A 27 20.93 -6.50 6.57
C ARG A 27 22.30 -6.03 7.06
N GLU A 28 23.06 -5.36 6.19
CA GLU A 28 24.35 -4.77 6.55
C GLU A 28 24.20 -3.61 7.54
N VAL A 29 23.23 -2.70 7.34
CA VAL A 29 22.90 -1.64 8.33
C VAL A 29 22.63 -2.24 9.70
N TRP A 30 21.79 -3.28 9.79
CA TRP A 30 21.46 -3.90 11.08
C TRP A 30 22.62 -4.67 11.69
N ARG A 31 23.46 -5.33 10.88
CA ARG A 31 24.70 -5.95 11.35
C ARG A 31 25.63 -4.90 11.98
N GLN A 32 25.79 -3.73 11.35
CA GLN A 32 26.60 -2.64 11.88
C GLN A 32 25.98 -2.04 13.15
N LYS A 33 24.68 -1.71 13.13
CA LYS A 33 23.95 -1.09 14.24
C LYS A 33 23.89 -1.97 15.50
N PHE A 34 23.76 -3.27 15.33
CA PHE A 34 23.58 -4.23 16.44
C PHE A 34 24.81 -5.10 16.70
N LYS A 35 25.99 -4.70 16.20
CA LYS A 35 27.27 -5.38 16.44
C LYS A 35 27.60 -5.50 17.94
N ASP A 36 27.19 -4.52 18.73
CA ASP A 36 27.37 -4.53 20.18
C ASP A 36 26.43 -5.51 20.89
N ARG A 37 26.97 -6.37 21.75
CA ARG A 37 26.19 -7.37 22.53
C ARG A 37 25.03 -6.76 23.33
N ARG A 38 25.16 -5.51 23.80
CA ARG A 38 24.09 -4.78 24.53
C ARG A 38 22.92 -4.35 23.63
N ALA A 39 23.09 -4.41 22.31
CA ALA A 39 22.09 -4.09 21.31
C ALA A 39 21.58 -5.35 20.58
N LYS A 40 22.09 -6.54 20.91
CA LYS A 40 21.72 -7.83 20.28
C LYS A 40 20.27 -8.25 20.48
N ASN A 41 19.49 -7.59 21.33
CA ASN A 41 18.03 -7.80 21.44
C ASN A 41 17.22 -6.56 21.07
N LYS A 42 17.87 -5.52 20.53
CA LYS A 42 17.20 -4.30 20.08
C LYS A 42 16.77 -4.44 18.64
N GLN A 43 15.66 -3.81 18.32
CA GLN A 43 15.17 -3.62 16.96
C GLN A 43 15.19 -2.12 16.66
N SER A 44 15.41 -1.81 15.39
CA SER A 44 15.28 -0.45 14.87
C SER A 44 13.93 -0.33 14.21
N ASN A 45 13.24 0.78 14.44
CA ASN A 45 11.93 1.01 13.83
C ASN A 45 12.04 1.73 12.48
N VAL A 46 13.05 2.58 12.29
CA VAL A 46 13.27 3.34 11.05
C VAL A 46 14.77 3.62 10.91
N ASP A 47 15.40 2.99 9.92
CA ASP A 47 16.74 3.36 9.46
C ASP A 47 16.64 3.91 8.04
N LEU A 48 17.44 4.93 7.75
CA LEU A 48 17.63 5.45 6.41
C LEU A 48 18.96 4.92 5.91
N ALA A 49 18.92 4.08 4.88
CA ALA A 49 20.08 3.59 4.16
C ALA A 49 20.27 4.45 2.90
N VAL A 50 21.48 4.98 2.71
CA VAL A 50 21.87 5.70 1.50
C VAL A 50 22.73 4.78 0.66
N LEU A 51 22.28 4.51 -0.56
CA LEU A 51 22.94 3.62 -1.52
C LEU A 51 23.57 4.43 -2.65
N ASP A 52 24.67 3.92 -3.21
CA ASP A 52 25.25 4.44 -4.46
C ASP A 52 24.47 3.97 -5.71
N SER A 53 24.94 4.40 -6.89
CA SER A 53 24.36 4.04 -8.20
C SER A 53 24.38 2.53 -8.51
N SER A 54 25.25 1.77 -7.84
CA SER A 54 25.37 0.31 -7.94
C SER A 54 24.51 -0.45 -6.93
N GLY A 55 23.84 0.26 -6.01
CA GLY A 55 23.02 -0.31 -4.95
C GLY A 55 23.79 -0.69 -3.69
N LYS A 56 25.06 -0.27 -3.56
CA LYS A 56 25.89 -0.56 -2.38
C LYS A 56 25.65 0.49 -1.29
N LEU A 57 25.64 0.04 -0.03
CA LEU A 57 25.49 0.91 1.13
C LEU A 57 26.69 1.87 1.27
N VAL A 58 26.40 3.17 1.30
CA VAL A 58 27.39 4.25 1.50
C VAL A 58 27.34 4.81 2.92
N HIS A 59 26.14 5.10 3.40
CA HIS A 59 25.91 5.64 4.74
C HIS A 59 24.56 5.17 5.27
N TRP A 60 24.41 5.18 6.59
CA TRP A 60 23.11 4.95 7.21
C TRP A 60 22.97 5.74 8.51
N PHE A 61 21.73 6.07 8.86
CA PHE A 61 21.42 6.77 10.10
C PHE A 61 20.00 6.47 10.57
N ASP A 62 19.77 6.65 11.87
CA ASP A 62 18.46 6.44 12.48
C ASP A 62 17.50 7.57 12.05
N GLY A 63 16.39 7.21 11.39
CA GLY A 63 15.43 8.19 10.87
C GLY A 63 14.64 8.93 11.96
N PHE A 64 14.65 8.41 13.20
CA PHE A 64 14.00 9.02 14.37
C PHE A 64 14.94 9.01 15.57
N ARG A 65 16.16 9.54 15.40
CA ARG A 65 17.11 9.71 16.50
C ARG A 65 16.44 10.49 17.64
N ARG A 66 16.28 9.85 18.80
CA ARG A 66 15.91 10.56 20.04
C ARG A 66 17.04 11.52 20.39
N ILE A 67 16.84 12.79 20.06
CA ILE A 67 17.72 13.87 20.51
C ILE A 67 17.54 13.94 22.04
N LYS A 68 18.49 13.35 22.78
CA LYS A 68 18.56 13.58 24.22
C LYS A 68 18.83 15.07 24.42
N PRO A 69 18.11 15.76 25.30
CA PRO A 69 18.57 17.06 25.75
C PRO A 69 19.95 16.83 26.38
N GLN A 70 21.01 17.29 25.73
CA GLN A 70 22.30 17.45 26.40
C GLN A 70 22.05 18.48 27.49
N GLY A 71 22.02 18.02 28.73
CA GLY A 71 21.83 18.89 29.87
C GLY A 71 23.07 19.75 30.02
N PHE A 72 23.06 20.97 29.49
CA PHE A 72 23.98 22.03 29.88
C PHE A 72 23.34 23.41 29.68
N ARG A 73 23.60 24.30 30.65
CA ARG A 73 23.18 25.70 30.69
C ARG A 73 23.73 26.45 29.49
N GLY A 74 22.87 26.94 28.60
CA GLY A 74 23.25 27.90 27.57
C GLY A 74 22.69 27.58 26.19
N GLY A 75 21.44 28.00 25.95
CA GLY A 75 20.98 28.62 24.70
C GLY A 75 21.19 27.96 23.33
N GLN A 76 21.72 26.74 23.20
CA GLN A 76 21.85 26.11 21.88
C GLN A 76 20.48 25.65 21.35
N LYS A 77 20.14 26.11 20.15
CA LYS A 77 18.99 25.62 19.38
C LYS A 77 19.06 24.09 19.35
N ARG A 78 17.99 23.42 19.81
CA ARG A 78 17.82 21.98 19.59
C ARG A 78 17.90 21.74 18.09
N GLU A 79 18.85 20.91 17.65
CA GLU A 79 18.90 20.42 16.28
C GLU A 79 17.52 19.86 15.92
N SER A 80 16.89 20.35 14.85
CA SER A 80 15.62 19.77 14.42
C SER A 80 15.85 18.42 13.75
N LEU A 81 14.82 17.58 13.64
CA LEU A 81 14.93 16.34 12.87
C LEU A 81 15.38 16.62 11.42
N GLY A 82 14.91 17.72 10.83
CA GLY A 82 15.31 18.15 9.50
C GLY A 82 16.79 18.51 9.42
N ASP A 83 17.32 19.27 10.38
CA ASP A 83 18.74 19.64 10.43
C ASP A 83 19.63 18.40 10.58
N TYR A 84 19.24 17.49 11.47
CA TYR A 84 19.88 16.19 11.64
C TYR A 84 19.90 15.39 10.34
N THR A 85 18.75 15.24 9.68
CA THR A 85 18.65 14.52 8.40
C THR A 85 19.54 15.16 7.33
N VAL A 86 19.55 16.49 7.21
CA VAL A 86 20.42 17.20 6.26
C VAL A 86 21.90 16.93 6.55
N ARG A 87 22.32 16.96 7.82
CA ARG A 87 23.70 16.66 8.21
C ARG A 87 24.10 15.23 7.85
N GLU A 88 23.25 14.24 8.16
CA GLU A 88 23.54 12.84 7.81
C GLU A 88 23.61 12.63 6.29
N LEU A 89 22.77 13.34 5.52
CA LEU A 89 22.85 13.34 4.06
C LEU A 89 24.13 14.00 3.55
N GLN A 90 24.63 15.05 4.21
CA GLN A 90 25.93 15.65 3.88
C GLN A 90 27.09 14.67 4.09
N ILE A 91 27.04 13.88 5.16
CA ILE A 91 28.04 12.82 5.41
C ILE A 91 27.96 11.77 4.30
N ALA A 92 26.74 11.34 3.93
CA ALA A 92 26.55 10.37 2.86
C ALA A 92 27.14 10.86 1.52
N LEU A 93 26.99 12.15 1.20
CA LEU A 93 27.54 12.74 -0.03
C LEU A 93 29.06 12.61 -0.16
N LEU A 94 29.81 12.45 0.93
CA LEU A 94 31.27 12.23 0.87
C LEU A 94 31.64 10.89 0.25
N GLY A 95 30.76 9.90 0.32
CA GLY A 95 30.98 8.55 -0.22
C GLY A 95 30.30 8.30 -1.57
N ILE A 96 29.74 9.33 -2.19
CA ILE A 96 28.98 9.21 -3.44
C ILE A 96 29.71 9.96 -4.56
N ASP A 97 29.96 9.28 -5.68
CA ASP A 97 30.40 9.97 -6.88
C ASP A 97 29.21 10.64 -7.59
N LEU A 98 29.12 11.97 -7.44
CA LEU A 98 28.07 12.78 -8.06
C LEU A 98 28.16 12.81 -9.60
N LYS A 99 29.29 12.43 -10.21
CA LYS A 99 29.48 12.45 -11.67
C LYS A 99 28.87 11.23 -12.38
N GLU A 100 28.73 10.11 -11.68
CA GLU A 100 28.06 8.90 -12.20
C GLU A 100 26.53 8.99 -12.13
N ILE A 101 26.01 10.05 -11.52
CA ILE A 101 24.60 10.26 -11.30
C ILE A 101 23.94 10.73 -12.60
N ARG A 102 23.44 9.77 -13.37
CA ARG A 102 22.42 10.04 -14.38
C ARG A 102 21.08 10.22 -13.65
N GLU A 103 20.38 11.32 -13.89
CA GLU A 103 18.95 11.41 -13.56
C GLU A 103 18.23 10.30 -14.33
N LYS A 104 18.12 9.11 -13.72
CA LYS A 104 17.20 8.09 -14.22
C LYS A 104 15.81 8.65 -13.98
N LYS A 105 15.13 9.00 -15.07
CA LYS A 105 13.67 9.15 -15.02
C LYS A 105 13.14 7.79 -14.60
N HIS A 106 12.72 7.69 -13.35
CA HIS A 106 11.85 6.63 -12.88
C HIS A 106 10.43 7.17 -13.03
N PRO A 107 9.79 7.05 -14.22
CA PRO A 107 8.37 7.36 -14.29
C PRO A 107 7.68 6.50 -13.22
N LEU A 108 6.86 7.12 -12.37
CA LEU A 108 5.96 6.38 -11.51
C LEU A 108 4.99 5.66 -12.45
N VAL A 109 5.24 4.38 -12.69
CA VAL A 109 4.34 3.51 -13.45
C VAL A 109 3.49 2.78 -12.43
N LEU A 110 2.17 2.74 -12.67
CA LEU A 110 1.29 1.91 -11.85
C LEU A 110 1.66 0.44 -12.07
N PRO A 111 1.51 -0.43 -11.06
CA PRO A 111 1.67 -1.87 -11.28
C PRO A 111 0.74 -2.33 -12.40
N ASP A 112 1.32 -2.85 -13.47
CA ASP A 112 0.57 -3.50 -14.53
C ASP A 112 0.20 -4.92 -14.11
N LEU A 113 -0.95 -5.39 -14.60
CA LEU A 113 -1.28 -6.80 -14.52
C LEU A 113 -1.00 -7.46 -15.87
N GLU A 114 -0.16 -8.50 -15.87
CA GLU A 114 0.00 -9.38 -17.04
C GLU A 114 -1.29 -10.18 -17.35
N LYS A 115 -2.21 -10.28 -16.36
CA LYS A 115 -3.43 -11.08 -16.42
C LYS A 115 -4.65 -10.25 -16.02
N PRO A 116 -5.86 -10.57 -16.52
CA PRO A 116 -7.09 -9.91 -16.10
C PRO A 116 -7.26 -9.91 -14.58
N GLY A 117 -7.72 -8.81 -14.02
CA GLY A 117 -7.82 -8.68 -12.58
C GLY A 117 -8.38 -7.36 -12.10
N ILE A 118 -8.11 -7.02 -10.84
CA ILE A 118 -8.55 -5.78 -10.20
C ILE A 118 -7.33 -5.03 -9.68
N ARG A 119 -7.28 -3.73 -9.95
CA ARG A 119 -6.42 -2.77 -9.26
C ARG A 119 -7.19 -2.15 -8.10
N VAL A 120 -6.55 -2.10 -6.94
CA VAL A 120 -7.10 -1.55 -5.70
C VAL A 120 -6.22 -0.39 -5.27
N PHE A 121 -6.79 0.81 -5.24
CA PHE A 121 -6.11 2.02 -4.81
C PHE A 121 -6.58 2.36 -3.40
N VAL A 122 -5.71 2.23 -2.39
CA VAL A 122 -6.10 2.42 -1.00
C VAL A 122 -5.39 3.62 -0.39
N GLN A 123 -6.15 4.45 0.31
CA GLN A 123 -5.63 5.64 0.98
C GLN A 123 -6.30 5.87 2.33
N LEU A 124 -5.53 6.40 3.29
CA LEU A 124 -6.07 6.92 4.53
C LEU A 124 -6.27 8.43 4.41
N LEU A 125 -7.47 8.88 4.75
CA LEU A 125 -7.80 10.29 4.78
C LEU A 125 -7.55 10.86 6.19
N ASP A 126 -6.29 10.84 6.63
CA ASP A 126 -5.85 11.52 7.86
C ASP A 126 -5.13 12.84 7.51
N ASP A 127 -5.71 13.96 7.91
CA ASP A 127 -5.17 15.29 7.65
C ASP A 127 -3.85 15.56 8.39
N ARG A 128 -3.58 14.80 9.46
CA ARG A 128 -2.36 14.97 10.27
C ARG A 128 -1.12 14.40 9.61
N MET A 129 -1.30 13.45 8.69
CA MET A 129 -0.18 12.72 8.13
C MET A 129 -0.29 12.66 6.60
N LYS A 130 0.09 13.78 5.97
CA LYS A 130 0.03 13.99 4.51
C LYS A 130 0.68 12.85 3.69
N ALA A 131 1.70 12.20 4.23
CA ALA A 131 2.37 11.07 3.57
C ALA A 131 1.44 9.87 3.32
N TYR A 132 0.43 9.63 4.16
CA TYR A 132 -0.52 8.51 3.97
C TYR A 132 -1.71 8.84 3.07
N ARG A 133 -1.75 10.06 2.53
CA ARG A 133 -2.69 10.42 1.46
C ARG A 133 -2.24 9.93 0.09
N ALA A 134 -0.97 9.52 -0.04
CA ALA A 134 -0.52 8.85 -1.25
C ALA A 134 -1.18 7.45 -1.30
N PRO A 135 -1.92 7.12 -2.36
CA PRO A 135 -2.54 5.81 -2.45
C PRO A 135 -1.49 4.72 -2.65
N VAL A 136 -1.67 3.61 -1.95
CA VAL A 136 -1.01 2.34 -2.31
C VAL A 136 -1.85 1.65 -3.36
N VAL A 137 -1.19 1.06 -4.35
CA VAL A 137 -1.85 0.41 -5.49
C VAL A 137 -1.49 -1.05 -5.48
N GLU A 138 -2.49 -1.89 -5.26
CA GLU A 138 -2.39 -3.34 -5.33
C GLU A 138 -3.01 -3.84 -6.63
N ALA A 139 -2.41 -4.86 -7.21
CA ALA A 139 -2.86 -5.44 -8.47
C ALA A 139 -3.08 -6.94 -8.27
N ILE A 140 -4.32 -7.39 -8.43
CA ILE A 140 -4.75 -8.76 -8.10
C ILE A 140 -5.27 -9.46 -9.34
N ALA A 141 -4.52 -10.44 -9.83
CA ALA A 141 -4.96 -11.32 -10.90
C ALA A 141 -6.16 -12.18 -10.45
N LEU A 142 -7.18 -12.27 -11.30
CA LEU A 142 -8.40 -13.03 -11.02
C LEU A 142 -8.57 -14.18 -12.02
N GLU A 143 -8.96 -15.32 -11.49
CA GLU A 143 -9.26 -16.53 -12.26
C GLU A 143 -10.73 -16.54 -12.70
N LYS A 144 -11.08 -17.42 -13.65
CA LYS A 144 -12.45 -17.53 -14.16
C LYS A 144 -13.49 -17.71 -13.05
N ALA A 145 -13.16 -18.45 -11.99
CA ALA A 145 -14.05 -18.68 -10.86
C ALA A 145 -14.32 -17.40 -10.04
N ASP A 146 -13.32 -16.52 -9.93
CA ASP A 146 -13.43 -15.25 -9.18
C ASP A 146 -14.42 -14.27 -9.85
N TRP A 147 -14.58 -14.37 -11.18
CA TRP A 147 -15.50 -13.51 -11.94
C TRP A 147 -16.96 -14.00 -11.90
N LYS A 148 -17.20 -15.27 -11.61
CA LYS A 148 -18.54 -15.89 -11.64
C LYS A 148 -19.56 -15.20 -10.71
N PRO A 149 -19.20 -14.81 -9.47
CA PRO A 149 -20.12 -14.05 -8.61
C PRO A 149 -20.53 -12.70 -9.18
N LEU A 150 -19.77 -12.15 -10.13
CA LEU A 150 -19.95 -10.83 -10.75
C LEU A 150 -20.64 -10.90 -12.14
N GLU A 151 -21.12 -12.06 -12.56
CA GLU A 151 -21.92 -12.17 -13.79
C GLU A 151 -23.22 -11.36 -13.71
N TYR A 152 -23.65 -10.85 -14.87
CA TYR A 152 -24.79 -9.93 -14.97
C TYR A 152 -26.04 -10.45 -14.23
N PRO A 153 -26.55 -9.72 -13.23
CA PRO A 153 -27.74 -10.10 -12.51
C PRO A 153 -28.97 -9.80 -13.38
N ARG A 154 -29.75 -10.80 -13.77
CA ARG A 154 -31.04 -10.57 -14.47
C ARG A 154 -32.13 -10.03 -13.53
N LYS A 155 -31.98 -10.28 -12.23
CA LYS A 155 -32.84 -9.79 -11.15
C LYS A 155 -31.98 -9.48 -9.94
N LYS A 156 -32.51 -8.66 -9.03
CA LYS A 156 -31.90 -8.40 -7.73
C LYS A 156 -31.58 -9.71 -7.01
N ARG A 157 -30.34 -9.85 -6.52
CA ARG A 157 -29.88 -11.00 -5.73
C ARG A 157 -28.90 -10.57 -4.66
N ALA A 158 -28.75 -11.39 -3.63
CA ALA A 158 -27.71 -11.23 -2.63
C ALA A 158 -26.39 -11.85 -3.13
N VAL A 159 -25.28 -11.22 -2.79
CA VAL A 159 -23.91 -11.75 -2.94
C VAL A 159 -23.24 -11.68 -1.58
N ASP A 160 -22.78 -12.82 -1.07
CA ASP A 160 -21.97 -12.85 0.14
C ASP A 160 -20.60 -12.21 -0.14
N ALA A 161 -20.21 -11.21 0.64
CA ALA A 161 -18.95 -10.48 0.43
C ALA A 161 -17.71 -11.37 0.55
N SER A 162 -17.79 -12.50 1.26
CA SER A 162 -16.69 -13.46 1.42
C SER A 162 -16.20 -14.03 0.09
N VAL A 163 -17.07 -14.15 -0.92
CA VAL A 163 -16.69 -14.65 -2.26
C VAL A 163 -15.81 -13.65 -3.02
N LEU A 164 -15.75 -12.39 -2.56
CA LEU A 164 -14.92 -11.32 -3.13
C LEU A 164 -13.64 -11.07 -2.30
N LYS A 165 -13.37 -11.93 -1.30
CA LYS A 165 -12.25 -11.77 -0.36
C LYS A 165 -10.90 -11.57 -1.07
N LYS A 166 -10.64 -12.26 -2.19
CA LYS A 166 -9.34 -12.28 -2.87
C LYS A 166 -8.78 -10.88 -3.17
N TRP A 167 -9.64 -9.93 -3.54
CA TRP A 167 -9.24 -8.54 -3.81
C TRP A 167 -9.73 -7.57 -2.73
N LEU A 168 -10.84 -7.85 -2.02
CA LEU A 168 -11.26 -7.02 -0.88
C LEU A 168 -10.30 -7.10 0.32
N SER A 169 -9.52 -8.17 0.45
CA SER A 169 -8.48 -8.27 1.48
C SER A 169 -7.36 -7.25 1.30
N GLN A 170 -7.27 -6.61 0.12
CA GLN A 170 -6.29 -5.56 -0.17
C GLN A 170 -6.75 -4.18 0.31
N VAL A 171 -7.95 -4.06 0.89
CA VAL A 171 -8.45 -2.82 1.47
C VAL A 171 -7.92 -2.68 2.91
N TYR A 172 -6.62 -2.48 3.05
CA TYR A 172 -5.94 -2.34 4.35
C TYR A 172 -5.36 -0.92 4.52
N PRO A 173 -5.15 -0.43 5.75
CA PRO A 173 -4.50 0.87 5.97
C PRO A 173 -3.03 0.82 5.49
N PRO A 174 -2.60 1.60 4.49
CA PRO A 174 -1.23 1.51 4.00
C PRO A 174 -0.17 2.04 4.99
N GLY A 175 1.01 1.41 4.99
CA GLY A 175 2.24 1.93 5.62
C GLY A 175 2.30 1.71 7.13
N VAL A 176 2.93 2.63 7.88
CA VAL A 176 3.14 2.50 9.35
C VAL A 176 1.84 2.39 10.18
N MET A 177 0.67 2.54 9.53
CA MET A 177 -0.64 2.32 10.15
C MET A 177 -1.04 0.84 10.22
N GLU A 178 -0.36 -0.03 9.47
CA GLU A 178 -0.54 -1.47 9.47
C GLU A 178 -0.38 -2.05 10.87
N ARG A 179 -1.30 -2.95 11.23
CA ARG A 179 -1.13 -3.76 12.44
C ARG A 179 -0.19 -4.90 12.08
N THR A 180 0.85 -5.08 12.90
CA THR A 180 1.84 -6.13 12.70
C THR A 180 1.91 -7.05 13.90
N SER A 181 2.29 -8.30 13.66
CA SER A 181 2.70 -9.22 14.72
C SER A 181 3.85 -8.64 15.53
N GLN A 182 3.72 -8.65 16.86
CA GLN A 182 4.83 -8.19 17.72
C GLN A 182 6.05 -9.10 17.62
N GLN A 183 5.83 -10.38 17.32
CA GLN A 183 6.86 -11.41 17.21
C GLN A 183 7.53 -11.38 15.84
N THR A 184 6.76 -11.49 14.76
CA THR A 184 7.30 -11.62 13.40
C THR A 184 7.48 -10.29 12.69
N LYS A 185 6.84 -9.21 13.17
CA LYS A 185 6.74 -7.89 12.51
C LYS A 185 6.09 -7.91 11.13
N LEU A 186 5.59 -9.05 10.68
CA LEU A 186 4.78 -9.15 9.48
C LEU A 186 3.43 -8.45 9.69
N VAL A 187 2.94 -7.87 8.61
CA VAL A 187 1.64 -7.21 8.52
C VAL A 187 0.54 -8.26 8.63
N TYR A 188 -0.40 -8.03 9.55
CA TYR A 188 -1.57 -8.90 9.65
C TYR A 188 -2.43 -8.75 8.40
N GLN A 189 -2.64 -9.88 7.73
CA GLN A 189 -3.48 -9.95 6.55
C GLN A 189 -4.96 -9.96 6.93
N ILE A 190 -5.81 -9.49 6.00
CA ILE A 190 -7.26 -9.61 6.16
C ILE A 190 -7.68 -11.07 5.97
N SER A 191 -8.08 -11.68 7.08
CA SER A 191 -8.41 -13.10 7.16
C SER A 191 -9.87 -13.38 6.83
N LYS A 192 -10.77 -12.41 7.07
CA LYS A 192 -12.22 -12.56 6.81
C LYS A 192 -12.79 -11.30 6.18
N VAL A 193 -13.70 -11.51 5.24
CA VAL A 193 -14.54 -10.49 4.62
C VAL A 193 -15.98 -10.96 4.79
N GLU A 194 -16.80 -10.14 5.44
CA GLU A 194 -18.17 -10.48 5.81
C GLU A 194 -19.12 -9.38 5.33
N GLY A 195 -20.35 -9.76 5.00
CA GLY A 195 -21.41 -8.82 4.59
C GLY A 195 -22.31 -9.40 3.51
N ALA A 196 -23.52 -8.87 3.41
CA ALA A 196 -24.46 -9.19 2.35
C ALA A 196 -24.55 -8.00 1.40
N LEU A 197 -24.14 -8.20 0.16
CA LEU A 197 -24.20 -7.21 -0.90
C LEU A 197 -25.47 -7.41 -1.73
N THR A 198 -26.12 -6.32 -2.09
CA THR A 198 -27.20 -6.30 -3.07
C THR A 198 -26.62 -6.15 -4.46
N PHE A 199 -26.97 -7.05 -5.37
CA PHE A 199 -26.57 -7.00 -6.77
C PHE A 199 -27.78 -6.96 -7.69
N GLU A 200 -27.92 -5.90 -8.48
CA GLU A 200 -29.09 -5.69 -9.31
C GLU A 200 -28.77 -4.99 -10.64
N PRO A 201 -29.60 -5.20 -11.69
CA PRO A 201 -29.52 -4.40 -12.92
C PRO A 201 -29.66 -2.90 -12.61
N ALA A 202 -28.88 -2.07 -13.30
CA ALA A 202 -28.84 -0.62 -13.10
C ALA A 202 -29.06 0.15 -14.42
N GLY A 203 -29.85 -0.40 -15.33
CA GLY A 203 -30.18 0.20 -16.63
C GLY A 203 -29.21 -0.18 -17.76
N SER A 204 -29.40 0.45 -18.91
CA SER A 204 -28.63 0.20 -20.13
C SER A 204 -28.63 1.40 -21.07
N ASN A 205 -27.64 1.46 -21.96
CA ASN A 205 -27.63 2.33 -23.13
C ASN A 205 -27.65 1.47 -24.41
N GLU A 206 -27.34 2.06 -25.57
CA GLU A 206 -27.40 1.37 -26.86
C GLU A 206 -26.39 0.21 -26.98
N GLU A 207 -25.24 0.30 -26.32
CA GLU A 207 -24.14 -0.67 -26.49
C GLU A 207 -23.97 -1.59 -25.28
N THR A 208 -24.31 -1.08 -24.10
CA THR A 208 -23.95 -1.68 -22.81
C THR A 208 -25.10 -1.67 -21.83
N ARG A 209 -25.01 -2.58 -20.86
CA ARG A 209 -25.88 -2.62 -19.70
C ARG A 209 -25.06 -2.56 -18.43
N PHE A 210 -25.69 -2.07 -17.37
CA PHE A 210 -25.04 -1.81 -16.10
C PHE A 210 -25.67 -2.65 -15.00
N ALA A 211 -24.89 -2.96 -13.98
CA ALA A 211 -25.37 -3.51 -12.73
C ALA A 211 -24.68 -2.80 -11.55
N LEU A 212 -25.41 -2.67 -10.45
CA LEU A 212 -24.91 -2.08 -9.21
C LEU A 212 -24.74 -3.18 -8.16
N LEU A 213 -23.53 -3.32 -7.63
CA LEU A 213 -23.25 -4.15 -6.47
C LEU A 213 -22.93 -3.24 -5.29
N SER A 214 -23.75 -3.26 -4.24
CA SER A 214 -23.55 -2.39 -3.09
C SER A 214 -23.95 -3.02 -1.76
N GLY A 215 -23.31 -2.59 -0.67
CA GLY A 215 -23.64 -3.04 0.66
C GLY A 215 -22.57 -2.64 1.68
N LYS A 216 -22.78 -3.03 2.94
CA LYS A 216 -21.76 -2.87 3.98
C LYS A 216 -20.92 -4.14 4.05
N ILE A 217 -19.60 -3.97 4.16
CA ILE A 217 -18.68 -5.06 4.40
C ILE A 217 -17.89 -4.81 5.68
N LYS A 218 -17.55 -5.91 6.35
CA LYS A 218 -16.67 -5.97 7.51
C LYS A 218 -15.40 -6.73 7.13
N LEU A 219 -14.26 -6.16 7.47
CA LEU A 219 -12.93 -6.68 7.20
C LEU A 219 -12.27 -6.98 8.54
N THR A 220 -11.83 -8.23 8.74
CA THR A 220 -11.21 -8.70 10.00
C THR A 220 -9.80 -9.18 9.70
N ASP A 221 -8.81 -8.68 10.45
CA ASP A 221 -7.42 -9.12 10.30
C ASP A 221 -7.14 -10.44 11.03
N GLU A 222 -6.01 -11.08 10.75
CA GLU A 222 -5.56 -12.30 11.43
C GLU A 222 -4.92 -12.02 12.81
N GLY A 223 -4.87 -10.76 13.22
CA GLY A 223 -4.26 -10.35 14.47
C GLY A 223 -5.13 -10.71 15.68
N PRO A 224 -4.55 -10.64 16.90
CA PRO A 224 -5.28 -10.95 18.10
C PRO A 224 -6.43 -9.96 18.35
N GLY A 225 -7.48 -10.45 19.00
CA GLY A 225 -8.62 -9.66 19.48
C GLY A 225 -9.68 -9.34 18.44
N ASP A 226 -9.81 -10.16 17.38
CA ASP A 226 -10.84 -10.06 16.33
C ASP A 226 -11.01 -8.65 15.77
N PHE A 227 -9.88 -7.97 15.57
CA PHE A 227 -9.88 -6.60 15.13
C PHE A 227 -10.49 -6.50 13.74
N SER A 228 -11.47 -5.61 13.62
CA SER A 228 -12.22 -5.43 12.41
C SER A 228 -12.60 -3.98 12.17
N TYR A 229 -12.89 -3.67 10.92
CA TYR A 229 -13.38 -2.39 10.47
C TYR A 229 -14.39 -2.57 9.35
N GLU A 230 -15.21 -1.56 9.17
CA GLU A 230 -16.38 -1.62 8.29
C GLU A 230 -16.42 -0.43 7.35
N GLY A 231 -17.07 -0.65 6.22
CA GLY A 231 -17.36 0.41 5.26
C GLY A 231 -18.41 -0.01 4.25
N LYS A 232 -18.83 0.97 3.45
CA LYS A 232 -19.79 0.80 2.37
C LYS A 232 -19.02 0.53 1.08
N LEU A 233 -19.34 -0.57 0.41
CA LEU A 233 -18.87 -0.91 -0.92
C LEU A 233 -19.94 -0.52 -1.95
N GLU A 234 -19.52 0.15 -3.03
CA GLU A 234 -20.37 0.50 -4.16
C GLU A 234 -19.61 0.30 -5.47
N LEU A 235 -20.06 -0.65 -6.29
CA LEU A 235 -19.44 -0.99 -7.57
C LEU A 235 -20.46 -0.87 -8.70
N VAL A 236 -20.02 -0.30 -9.82
CA VAL A 236 -20.71 -0.32 -11.10
C VAL A 236 -20.00 -1.29 -12.02
N LEU A 237 -20.77 -2.25 -12.55
CA LEU A 237 -20.29 -3.25 -13.48
C LEU A 237 -20.93 -3.01 -14.85
N THR A 238 -20.11 -3.04 -15.89
CA THR A 238 -20.53 -2.84 -17.28
C THR A 238 -20.45 -4.16 -18.05
N TYR A 239 -21.42 -4.40 -18.91
CA TYR A 239 -21.54 -5.62 -19.72
C TYR A 239 -21.94 -5.27 -21.14
N GLY A 240 -21.57 -6.13 -22.09
CA GLY A 240 -22.18 -6.09 -23.42
C GLY A 240 -23.69 -6.35 -23.33
N ARG A 241 -24.46 -5.79 -24.27
CA ARG A 241 -25.94 -5.80 -24.27
C ARG A 241 -26.56 -7.19 -24.02
N THR A 242 -25.93 -8.25 -24.54
CA THR A 242 -26.38 -9.64 -24.39
C THR A 242 -25.44 -10.50 -23.52
N GLN A 243 -24.24 -10.02 -23.21
CA GLN A 243 -23.17 -10.80 -22.57
C GLN A 243 -23.34 -10.87 -21.05
N SER A 244 -23.19 -12.05 -20.46
CA SER A 244 -23.14 -12.22 -19.01
C SER A 244 -21.79 -11.84 -18.40
N LYS A 245 -20.71 -11.96 -19.20
CA LYS A 245 -19.34 -11.63 -18.82
C LYS A 245 -19.20 -10.11 -18.71
N MET A 246 -18.59 -9.70 -17.60
CA MET A 246 -18.30 -8.31 -17.31
C MET A 246 -17.22 -7.76 -18.25
N LEU A 247 -17.44 -6.55 -18.78
CA LEU A 247 -16.47 -5.78 -19.56
C LEU A 247 -15.62 -4.90 -18.66
N SER A 248 -16.22 -4.26 -17.66
CA SER A 248 -15.49 -3.43 -16.70
C SER A 248 -16.20 -3.36 -15.35
N LEU A 249 -15.41 -3.08 -14.31
CA LEU A 249 -15.84 -2.78 -12.96
C LEU A 249 -15.12 -1.54 -12.49
N LYS A 250 -15.89 -0.61 -11.94
CA LYS A 250 -15.36 0.54 -11.20
C LYS A 250 -16.14 0.70 -9.92
N GLY A 251 -15.48 1.10 -8.84
CA GLY A 251 -16.21 1.35 -7.61
C GLY A 251 -15.35 1.87 -6.49
N VAL A 252 -15.99 2.06 -5.36
CA VAL A 252 -15.38 2.62 -4.16
C VAL A 252 -15.78 1.82 -2.93
N PHE A 253 -14.87 1.80 -1.98
CA PHE A 253 -15.14 1.44 -0.60
C PHE A 253 -14.86 2.66 0.27
N ASP A 254 -15.84 3.04 1.09
CA ASP A 254 -15.75 4.10 2.08
C ASP A 254 -15.94 3.53 3.47
N GLY A 255 -14.86 3.47 4.24
CA GLY A 255 -14.85 2.85 5.56
C GLY A 255 -14.15 3.67 6.63
N ILE A 256 -14.18 3.14 7.84
CA ILE A 256 -13.57 3.74 9.03
C ILE A 256 -12.61 2.74 9.66
N TYR A 257 -11.33 3.08 9.65
CA TYR A 257 -10.29 2.31 10.33
C TYR A 257 -10.13 2.78 11.79
N PRO A 258 -10.39 1.92 12.80
CA PRO A 258 -10.22 2.28 14.19
C PRO A 258 -8.75 2.13 14.61
N ARG A 259 -8.16 3.20 15.14
CA ARG A 259 -6.79 3.18 15.68
C ARG A 259 -6.78 3.66 17.12
N TYR A 260 -6.35 2.80 18.04
CA TYR A 260 -6.12 3.20 19.42
C TYR A 260 -4.93 4.16 19.50
N SER A 261 -5.16 5.36 20.05
CA SER A 261 -4.13 6.33 20.37
C SER A 261 -3.75 6.17 21.83
N ARG A 262 -2.53 5.71 22.10
CA ARG A 262 -2.00 5.61 23.48
C ARG A 262 -1.87 6.99 24.15
N VAL A 263 -1.57 8.03 23.37
CA VAL A 263 -1.40 9.40 23.88
C VAL A 263 -2.72 10.01 24.37
N GLN A 264 -3.82 9.67 23.68
CA GLN A 264 -5.14 10.21 23.98
C GLN A 264 -6.06 9.18 24.67
N GLU A 265 -5.51 7.99 24.97
CA GLU A 265 -6.20 6.82 25.51
C GLU A 265 -7.56 6.51 24.88
N ARG A 266 -7.70 6.80 23.58
CA ARG A 266 -8.97 6.66 22.86
C ARG A 266 -8.80 6.07 21.46
N VAL A 267 -9.85 5.42 20.98
CA VAL A 267 -9.92 4.95 19.59
C VAL A 267 -10.23 6.14 18.68
N ARG A 268 -9.31 6.42 17.76
CA ARG A 268 -9.51 7.34 16.65
C ARG A 268 -10.20 6.60 15.51
N LYS A 269 -11.16 7.27 14.87
CA LYS A 269 -11.81 6.81 13.65
C LYS A 269 -11.13 7.50 12.47
N ILE A 270 -10.39 6.76 11.66
CA ILE A 270 -9.65 7.30 10.52
C ILE A 270 -10.39 6.88 9.25
N PRO A 271 -10.84 7.81 8.39
CA PRO A 271 -11.49 7.43 7.15
C PRO A 271 -10.50 6.70 6.23
N LEU A 272 -10.93 5.56 5.71
CA LEU A 272 -10.20 4.71 4.78
C LEU A 272 -11.02 4.64 3.50
N ARG A 273 -10.40 4.98 2.38
CA ARG A 273 -11.04 4.90 1.06
C ARG A 273 -10.25 3.97 0.18
N ALA A 274 -10.96 3.08 -0.51
CA ALA A 274 -10.41 2.33 -1.62
C ALA A 274 -11.18 2.59 -2.91
N ALA A 275 -10.47 2.67 -4.04
CA ALA A 275 -11.07 2.65 -5.36
C ALA A 275 -10.68 1.37 -6.08
N PHE A 276 -11.62 0.83 -6.84
CA PHE A 276 -11.46 -0.43 -7.57
C PHE A 276 -11.61 -0.19 -9.07
N GLU A 277 -10.74 -0.81 -9.84
CA GLU A 277 -10.83 -0.83 -11.30
C GLU A 277 -10.47 -2.22 -11.82
N SER A 278 -11.33 -2.82 -12.64
CA SER A 278 -10.94 -4.02 -13.37
C SER A 278 -10.02 -3.68 -14.53
N LEU A 279 -8.98 -4.48 -14.71
CA LEU A 279 -8.24 -4.57 -15.97
C LEU A 279 -8.85 -5.72 -16.79
N PRO A 280 -9.60 -5.42 -17.86
CA PRO A 280 -10.25 -6.45 -18.65
C PRO A 280 -9.23 -7.35 -19.34
N VAL A 281 -9.68 -8.57 -19.69
CA VAL A 281 -9.00 -9.36 -20.71
C VAL A 281 -9.04 -8.52 -21.98
N VAL A 282 -7.89 -8.07 -22.46
CA VAL A 282 -7.78 -7.75 -23.88
C VAL A 282 -7.90 -9.11 -24.56
N ASP A 283 -9.10 -9.47 -24.99
CA ASP A 283 -9.20 -10.50 -26.02
C ASP A 283 -8.39 -9.90 -27.18
N GLU A 284 -7.22 -10.46 -27.45
CA GLU A 284 -6.51 -10.20 -28.69
C GLU A 284 -7.47 -10.59 -29.80
N ASP A 285 -8.15 -9.59 -30.34
CA ASP A 285 -8.97 -9.73 -31.52
C ASP A 285 -8.04 -10.16 -32.66
N PRO A 286 -8.12 -11.41 -33.17
CA PRO A 286 -7.24 -11.88 -34.23
C PRO A 286 -7.47 -11.10 -35.54
N SER A 287 -8.51 -10.27 -35.61
CA SER A 287 -8.87 -9.51 -36.80
C SER A 287 -8.11 -8.18 -36.98
N ARG A 288 -7.26 -7.77 -36.01
CA ARG A 288 -6.53 -6.49 -36.12
C ARG A 288 -5.23 -6.53 -36.93
N ASP A 289 -4.80 -7.69 -37.43
CA ASP A 289 -3.54 -7.80 -38.18
C ASP A 289 -3.67 -7.66 -39.71
N ASN A 290 -4.86 -7.35 -40.24
CA ASN A 290 -5.11 -7.26 -41.69
C ASN A 290 -5.55 -5.88 -42.19
N ARG A 291 -5.00 -4.79 -41.65
CA ARG A 291 -5.07 -3.47 -42.30
C ARG A 291 -3.75 -2.72 -42.21
N LYS A 292 -2.75 -3.19 -42.95
CA LYS A 292 -1.77 -2.33 -43.61
C LYS A 292 -1.92 -2.54 -45.12
N ILE A 293 -2.56 -1.57 -45.77
CA ILE A 293 -2.28 -1.22 -47.17
C ILE A 293 -1.37 -0.02 -47.10
#